data_AF-A0A9X2BM29-F1
#
_entry.id   AF-A0A9X2BM29-F1
#
_cell.length_a   1.000
_cell.length_b   1.000
_cell.length_c   1.000
_cell.angle_alpha   90.00
_cell.angle_beta   90.00
_cell.angle_gamma   90.00
#
_symmetry.space_group_name_H-M   'P 1'
#
loop_
_entity.id
_entity.type
_entity.pdbx_description
1 polymer ?
#
loop_
_entity_poly.entity_id
_entity_poly.type
_entity_poly.pdbx_seq_one_letter_code
_entity_poly.pdbx_strand_id
1 'polypeptide(L)' 'MQHKIKNTVAFQGLTPMQKGIYVRRKPMKEIEDHYREASNIGFEKWLQNHSPTTLIKNIILELTQDDTRI' A
#
# COMPACT_ATOMS: atom_id res chain seq x y z
N MET A 1 3.92 -0.31 -10.47
CA MET A 1 3.39 -0.20 -9.09
C MET A 1 4.34 -0.78 -8.03
N GLN A 2 4.90 -1.98 -8.22
CA GLN A 2 5.82 -2.59 -7.25
C GLN A 2 6.98 -1.67 -6.79
N HIS A 3 7.55 -0.89 -7.71
CA HIS A 3 8.61 0.06 -7.37
C HIS A 3 8.10 1.16 -6.42
N LYS A 4 6.93 1.77 -6.70
CA LYS A 4 6.29 2.75 -5.81
C LYS A 4 6.04 2.16 -4.42
N ILE A 5 5.43 0.96 -4.34
CA ILE A 5 5.18 0.25 -3.07
C ILE A 5 6.48 0.05 -2.28
N LYS A 6 7.54 -0.44 -2.94
CA LYS A 6 8.84 -0.68 -2.30
C LYS A 6 9.48 0.60 -1.78
N ASN A 7 9.19 1.75 -2.36
CA ASN A 7 9.78 3.03 -1.96
C ASN A 7 9.01 3.74 -0.83
N THR A 8 7.83 3.26 -0.45
CA THR A 8 7.11 3.80 0.71
C THR A 8 7.93 3.61 1.99
N VAL A 9 7.85 4.57 2.90
CA VAL A 9 8.46 4.54 4.24
C VAL A 9 7.96 3.32 5.01
N ALA A 10 6.65 3.05 4.95
CA ALA A 10 6.06 1.87 5.57
C ALA A 10 6.70 0.56 5.08
N PHE A 11 6.94 0.40 3.78
CA PHE A 11 7.61 -0.80 3.26
C PHE A 11 9.11 -0.82 3.61
N GLN A 12 9.78 0.33 3.57
CA GLN A 12 11.21 0.41 3.90
C GLN A 12 11.49 0.12 5.37
N GLY A 13 10.56 0.42 6.27
CA GLY A 13 10.64 0.11 7.70
C GLY A 13 10.49 -1.38 8.05
N LEU A 14 10.14 -2.24 7.09
CA LEU A 14 10.02 -3.68 7.32
C LEU A 14 11.39 -4.35 7.54
N THR A 15 11.40 -5.40 8.37
CA THR A 15 12.57 -6.28 8.49
C THR A 15 12.85 -7.02 7.17
N PRO A 16 14.09 -7.50 6.92
CA PRO A 16 14.40 -8.25 5.70
C PRO A 16 13.50 -9.46 5.46
N MET A 17 13.13 -10.18 6.53
CA MET A 17 12.21 -11.33 6.46
C MET A 17 10.81 -10.91 5.99
N GLN A 18 10.26 -9.83 6.57
CA GLN A 18 8.97 -9.29 6.16
C GLN A 18 9.01 -8.78 4.72
N LYS A 19 10.07 -8.07 4.33
CA LYS A 19 10.27 -7.66 2.92
C LYS A 19 10.22 -8.89 2.00
N GLY A 20 10.90 -9.98 2.36
CA GLY A 20 10.85 -11.25 1.62
C GLY A 20 9.46 -11.86 1.46
N ILE A 21 8.54 -11.65 2.40
CA ILE A 21 7.13 -12.06 2.30
C ILE A 21 6.39 -11.14 1.33
N TYR A 22 6.50 -9.82 1.52
CA TYR A 22 5.69 -8.85 0.78
C TYR A 22 6.17 -8.59 -0.66
N VAL A 23 7.41 -8.93 -1.01
CA VAL A 23 7.87 -8.91 -2.41
C VAL A 23 7.31 -10.05 -3.26
N ARG A 24 6.67 -11.05 -2.64
CA ARG A 24 6.03 -12.15 -3.38
C ARG A 24 4.85 -11.62 -4.20
N ARG A 25 4.54 -12.32 -5.30
CA ARG A 25 3.50 -11.90 -6.25
C ARG A 25 2.14 -11.66 -5.60
N LYS A 26 1.69 -12.55 -4.70
CA LYS A 26 0.35 -12.46 -4.09
C LYS A 26 0.20 -11.23 -3.17
N PRO A 27 1.05 -11.02 -2.13
CA PRO A 27 0.97 -9.83 -1.29
C PRO A 27 1.16 -8.52 -2.07
N MET A 28 2.09 -8.51 -3.03
CA MET A 28 2.32 -7.32 -3.85
C MET A 28 1.10 -6.95 -4.70
N LYS A 29 0.41 -7.96 -5.26
CA LYS A 29 -0.85 -7.75 -6.00
C LYS A 29 -1.97 -7.26 -5.08
N GLU A 30 -2.10 -7.83 -3.88
CA GLU A 30 -3.10 -7.41 -2.89
C GLU A 30 -2.94 -5.92 -2.52
N ILE A 31 -1.70 -5.46 -2.28
CA ILE A 31 -1.42 -4.05 -2.03
C ILE A 31 -1.80 -3.18 -3.24
N GLU A 32 -1.47 -3.62 -4.46
CA GLU A 32 -1.83 -2.90 -5.69
C GLU A 32 -3.35 -2.79 -5.89
N ASP A 33 -4.09 -3.86 -5.61
CA ASP A 33 -5.55 -3.91 -5.71
C ASP A 33 -6.18 -2.95 -4.67
N HIS A 34 -5.70 -2.95 -3.42
CA HIS A 34 -6.13 -1.99 -2.40
C HIS A 34 -5.84 -0.54 -2.77
N TYR A 35 -4.64 -0.27 -3.30
CA TYR A 35 -4.28 1.08 -3.77
C TYR A 35 -5.18 1.54 -4.90
N ARG A 36 -5.47 0.68 -5.87
CA ARG A 36 -6.35 1.00 -7.00
C ARG A 36 -7.75 1.36 -6.52
N GLU A 37 -8.29 0.59 -5.58
CA GLU A 37 -9.60 0.85 -5.01
C GLU A 37 -9.59 2.17 -4.21
N ALA A 38 -8.63 2.36 -3.32
CA ALA A 38 -8.48 3.58 -2.54
C ALA A 38 -8.29 4.84 -3.41
N SER A 39 -7.56 4.73 -4.52
CA SER A 39 -7.38 5.84 -5.47
C SER A 39 -8.65 6.18 -6.22
N ASN A 40 -9.55 5.20 -6.41
CA ASN A 40 -10.83 5.41 -7.09
C ASN A 40 -11.91 5.99 -6.17
N ILE A 41 -12.02 5.49 -4.93
CA ILE A 41 -13.10 5.88 -4.01
C ILE A 41 -12.66 6.89 -2.93
N GLY A 42 -11.37 7.18 -2.84
CA GLY A 42 -10.75 7.98 -1.78
C GLY A 42 -10.32 7.12 -0.58
N PHE A 43 -9.17 7.47 0.01
CA PHE A 43 -8.56 6.71 1.11
C PHE A 43 -9.47 6.58 2.35
N GLU A 44 -10.12 7.67 2.77
CA GLU A 44 -11.03 7.66 3.93
C GLU A 44 -12.23 6.74 3.71
N LYS A 45 -12.83 6.78 2.51
CA LYS A 45 -13.96 5.91 2.16
C LYS A 45 -13.53 4.45 2.06
N TRP A 46 -12.33 4.19 1.53
CA TRP A 46 -11.74 2.87 1.50
C TRP A 46 -11.50 2.30 2.91
N LEU A 47 -11.01 3.12 3.85
CA LEU A 47 -10.84 2.70 5.26
C LEU A 47 -12.16 2.36 5.96
N GLN A 48 -13.29 2.94 5.55
CA GLN A 48 -14.60 2.62 6.11
C GLN A 48 -15.13 1.27 5.60
N ASN A 49 -14.74 0.87 4.39
CA ASN A 49 -15.23 -0.34 3.74
C ASN A 49 -14.33 -1.56 4.00
N HIS A 50 -13.10 -1.34 4.46
CA HIS A 50 -12.05 -2.36 4.56
C HIS A 50 -11.39 -2.33 5.93
N SER A 51 -10.90 -3.50 6.37
CA SER A 51 -10.10 -3.64 7.59
C SER A 51 -8.65 -4.03 7.26
N PRO A 52 -7.87 -3.16 6.60
CA PRO A 52 -6.50 -3.48 6.20
C PRO A 52 -5.57 -3.65 7.41
N THR A 53 -4.51 -4.44 7.26
CA THR A 53 -3.42 -4.44 8.23
C THR A 53 -2.76 -3.06 8.31
N THR A 54 -2.13 -2.73 9.44
CA THR A 54 -1.41 -1.45 9.62
C THR A 54 -0.40 -1.19 8.50
N LEU A 55 0.31 -2.22 8.06
CA LEU A 55 1.26 -2.09 6.96
C LEU A 55 0.56 -1.69 5.65
N ILE A 56 -0.48 -2.42 5.25
CA ILE A 56 -1.21 -2.14 4.01
C ILE A 56 -1.79 -0.73 4.08
N LYS A 57 -2.48 -0.39 5.18
CA LYS A 57 -3.03 0.96 5.42
C LYS A 57 -2.00 2.05 5.18
N ASN A 58 -0.82 1.94 5.80
CA ASN A 58 0.21 2.97 5.72
C ASN A 58 0.80 3.08 4.31
N ILE A 59 1.03 1.94 3.64
CA ILE A 59 1.47 1.92 2.24
C ILE A 59 0.44 2.63 1.34
N ILE A 60 -0.86 2.31 1.49
CA ILE A 60 -1.91 2.94 0.66
C ILE A 60 -2.00 4.45 0.94
N LEU A 61 -1.90 4.87 2.20
CA LEU A 61 -1.91 6.28 2.58
C LEU A 61 -0.78 7.05 1.90
N GLU A 62 0.45 6.55 1.97
CA GLU A 62 1.61 7.19 1.35
C GLU A 62 1.45 7.29 -0.17
N LEU A 63 1.01 6.20 -0.82
CA LEU A 63 0.82 6.16 -2.27
C LEU A 63 -0.27 7.14 -2.76
N THR A 64 -1.36 7.29 -2.02
CA THR A 64 -2.45 8.22 -2.38
C THR A 64 -2.05 9.68 -2.16
N GLN A 65 -1.21 9.97 -1.17
CA GLN A 65 -0.69 11.33 -0.94
C GLN A 65 0.34 11.76 -1.99
N ASP A 66 1.21 10.85 -2.43
CA ASP A 66 2.23 11.14 -3.46
C ASP A 66 1.61 11.44 -4.83
N ASP A 67 0.52 10.77 -5.19
CA ASP A 67 -0.15 10.99 -6.48
C ASP A 67 -0.92 12.32 -6.55
N THR A 68 -1.25 12.94 -5.41
CA THR A 68 -1.96 14.23 -5.36
C THR A 68 -1.03 15.43 -5.60
N ARG A 69 0.29 15.19 -5.72
CA ARG A 69 1.33 16.23 -5.90
C ARG A 69 1.76 16.44 -7.36
N ILE A 70 1.03 15.88 -8.32
CA ILE A 70 1.29 15.99 -9.77
C ILE A 70 0.24 16.90 -10.42
#